data_AF-A0A016TH84-F1
#
_entry.id   AF-A0A016TH84-F1
#
_cell.length_a   1.000
_cell.length_b   1.000
_cell.length_c   1.000
_cell.angle_alpha   90.00
_cell.angle_beta   90.00
_cell.angle_gamma   90.00
#
_symmetry.space_group_name_H-M   'P 1'
#
loop_
_entity.id
_entity.type
_entity.pdbx_description
1 polymer ?
#
loop_
_entity_poly.entity_id
_entity_poly.type
_entity_poly.pdbx_seq_one_letter_code
_entity_poly.pdbx_strand_id
1 'polypeptide(L)'
;MSDAEKDACPRFTKNSDTYIGASSVPSRIDEIRENRRLNRIDTVKKIVRKAEWPVRHEVRRELWRVLCHSKDYDSSKALYRTELEETVRSGTKSHQPQFLSEEGVVVNNFNLNEQGAVRLLRLLTVIEHLRPEISSAPMLYPLCALMLHYLEDEDVFACVQHLLVSKGYLMTSPVQWSASSYTILSLVKKHKPHAYAMLKRQVGTADDSILVKTMRDWLSWIFSGLPFTHVVRIIDCYLVEGHKFVTRAAIAIVYIWAKSMKDISRIVHKMICMANRRRNE
;
A
#
# COMPACT_ATOMS: atom_id res chain seq x y z
N MET A 1 -5.23 -19.39 -21.22
CA MET A 1 -3.99 -19.01 -21.91
C MET A 1 -3.05 -20.19 -21.83
N SER A 2 -2.66 -20.72 -22.98
CA SER A 2 -1.63 -21.75 -23.07
C SER A 2 -0.27 -21.16 -22.67
N ASP A 3 0.69 -22.00 -22.28
CA ASP A 3 2.02 -21.53 -21.89
C ASP A 3 2.77 -20.80 -23.03
N ALA A 4 2.40 -21.06 -24.29
CA ALA A 4 2.92 -20.35 -25.46
C ALA A 4 2.40 -18.90 -25.61
N GLU A 5 1.21 -18.56 -25.09
CA GLU A 5 0.68 -17.18 -25.12
C GLU A 5 1.29 -16.28 -24.04
N LYS A 6 1.84 -16.87 -22.96
CA LYS A 6 2.47 -16.12 -21.86
C LYS A 6 3.79 -15.46 -22.29
N ASP A 7 4.51 -16.02 -23.25
CA ASP A 7 5.76 -15.46 -23.77
C ASP A 7 5.56 -14.31 -24.77
N ALA A 8 4.34 -14.12 -25.30
CA ALA A 8 4.04 -13.06 -26.26
C ALA A 8 3.73 -11.70 -25.61
N CYS A 9 3.38 -11.66 -24.32
CA CYS A 9 2.97 -10.45 -23.64
C CYS A 9 4.12 -9.87 -22.80
N PRO A 10 4.54 -8.61 -23.02
CA PRO A 10 5.65 -8.04 -22.26
C PRO A 10 5.30 -7.92 -20.77
N ARG A 11 6.18 -8.39 -19.90
CA ARG A 11 6.09 -8.17 -18.44
C ARG A 11 6.64 -6.78 -18.08
N PHE A 12 6.22 -6.26 -16.93
CA PHE A 12 6.86 -5.06 -16.38
C PHE A 12 8.28 -5.35 -15.92
N THR A 13 8.45 -6.42 -15.13
CA THR A 13 9.74 -6.89 -14.59
C THR A 13 9.78 -8.43 -14.61
N LYS A 14 10.95 -9.01 -14.35
CA LYS A 14 11.11 -10.46 -14.18
C LYS A 14 10.64 -10.97 -12.81
N ASN A 15 10.26 -10.07 -11.90
CA ASN A 15 9.98 -10.38 -10.49
C ASN A 15 8.60 -11.00 -10.26
N SER A 16 7.74 -11.02 -11.27
CA SER A 16 6.38 -11.53 -11.18
C SER A 16 5.80 -11.84 -12.56
N ASP A 17 4.62 -12.44 -12.57
CA ASP A 17 3.78 -12.63 -13.77
C ASP A 17 2.84 -11.42 -14.02
N THR A 18 3.29 -10.21 -13.67
CA THR A 18 2.54 -8.97 -14.00
C THR A 18 2.85 -8.54 -15.43
N TYR A 19 1.97 -8.94 -16.34
CA TYR A 19 1.99 -8.56 -17.75
C TYR A 19 1.43 -7.16 -17.99
N ILE A 20 1.88 -6.54 -19.07
CA ILE A 20 1.38 -5.25 -19.53
C ILE A 20 0.20 -5.48 -20.46
N GLY A 21 -0.91 -4.85 -20.11
CA GLY A 21 -2.15 -4.94 -20.85
C GLY A 21 -2.31 -3.73 -21.77
N ALA A 22 -2.86 -3.98 -22.95
CA ALA A 22 -3.42 -2.92 -23.76
C ALA A 22 -4.50 -2.17 -22.99
N SER A 23 -4.57 -0.84 -23.19
CA SER A 23 -5.55 0.02 -22.53
C SER A 23 -5.95 1.15 -23.47
N SER A 24 -7.23 1.46 -23.51
CA SER A 24 -7.77 2.66 -24.18
C SER A 24 -7.68 3.91 -23.30
N VAL A 25 -7.42 3.76 -22.00
CA VAL A 25 -7.23 4.87 -21.07
C VAL A 25 -5.89 5.55 -21.38
N PRO A 26 -5.83 6.88 -21.58
CA PRO A 26 -4.56 7.56 -21.83
C PRO A 26 -3.61 7.52 -20.63
N SER A 27 -2.31 7.35 -20.88
CA SER A 27 -1.29 7.32 -19.82
C SER A 27 -1.17 8.65 -19.07
N ARG A 28 -1.33 9.79 -19.77
CA ARG A 28 -1.13 11.16 -19.25
C ARG A 28 0.22 11.37 -18.56
N ILE A 29 1.22 10.54 -18.84
CA ILE A 29 2.51 10.57 -18.13
C ILE A 29 3.26 11.87 -18.38
N ASP A 30 3.21 12.42 -19.59
CA ASP A 30 3.86 13.68 -19.93
C ASP A 30 3.22 14.87 -19.24
N GLU A 31 1.89 14.86 -19.12
CA GLU A 31 1.15 15.87 -18.36
C GLU A 31 1.52 15.82 -16.87
N ILE A 32 1.71 14.62 -16.31
CA ILE A 32 2.18 14.44 -14.93
C ILE A 32 3.60 14.97 -14.76
N ARG A 33 4.53 14.62 -15.67
CA ARG A 33 5.92 15.10 -15.64
C ARG A 33 5.97 16.62 -15.68
N GLU A 34 5.26 17.23 -16.62
CA GLU A 34 5.27 18.68 -16.79
C GLU A 34 4.65 19.41 -15.60
N ASN A 35 3.50 18.95 -15.10
CA ASN A 35 2.90 19.55 -13.91
C ASN A 35 3.78 19.38 -12.67
N ARG A 36 4.48 18.26 -12.54
CA ARG A 36 5.44 18.05 -11.45
C ARG A 36 6.64 18.98 -11.57
N ARG A 37 7.20 19.15 -12.77
CA ARG A 37 8.29 20.09 -13.06
C ARG A 37 7.91 21.53 -12.71
N LEU A 38 6.67 21.92 -13.00
CA LEU A 38 6.11 23.22 -12.66
C LEU A 38 5.58 23.32 -11.21
N ASN A 39 5.82 22.31 -10.37
CA ASN A 39 5.36 22.23 -8.97
C ASN A 39 3.82 22.37 -8.81
N ARG A 40 3.04 21.95 -9.80
CA ARG A 40 1.57 21.96 -9.82
C ARG A 40 1.01 20.66 -9.24
N ILE A 41 1.36 20.37 -7.99
CA ILE A 41 1.02 19.09 -7.32
C ILE A 41 -0.49 18.85 -7.24
N ASP A 42 -1.30 19.90 -7.11
CA ASP A 42 -2.76 19.77 -7.13
C ASP A 42 -3.32 19.26 -8.46
N THR A 43 -2.69 19.62 -9.57
CA THR A 43 -3.05 19.08 -10.89
C THR A 43 -2.66 17.62 -10.98
N VAL A 44 -1.44 17.26 -10.59
CA VAL A 44 -0.98 15.85 -10.54
C VAL A 44 -1.94 14.99 -9.71
N LYS A 45 -2.32 15.46 -8.52
CA LYS A 45 -3.31 14.80 -7.64
C LYS A 45 -4.65 14.59 -8.33
N LYS A 46 -5.17 15.60 -9.04
CA LYS A 46 -6.44 15.47 -9.79
C LYS A 46 -6.33 14.44 -10.91
N ILE A 47 -5.21 14.40 -11.64
CA ILE A 47 -4.96 13.42 -12.70
C ILE A 47 -4.95 12.01 -12.11
N VAL A 48 -4.09 11.76 -11.13
CA VAL A 48 -3.85 10.43 -10.56
C VAL A 48 -5.09 9.85 -9.87
N ARG A 49 -5.91 10.69 -9.23
CA ARG A 49 -7.18 10.24 -8.62
C ARG A 49 -8.24 9.85 -9.64
N LYS A 50 -8.35 10.60 -10.75
CA LYS A 50 -9.42 10.43 -11.73
C LYS A 50 -9.08 9.43 -12.83
N ALA A 51 -7.79 9.14 -13.02
CA ALA A 51 -7.39 8.19 -14.03
C ALA A 51 -7.80 6.77 -13.63
N GLU A 52 -8.51 6.11 -14.53
CA GLU A 52 -9.01 4.74 -14.37
C GLU A 52 -8.02 3.72 -14.96
N TRP A 53 -6.72 3.92 -14.74
CA TRP A 53 -5.69 3.02 -15.27
C TRP A 53 -5.87 1.60 -14.69
N PRO A 54 -6.17 0.59 -15.54
CA PRO A 54 -6.24 -0.80 -15.11
C PRO A 54 -4.92 -1.24 -14.50
N VAL A 55 -4.92 -2.30 -13.69
CA VAL A 55 -3.71 -2.74 -12.97
C VAL A 55 -2.50 -3.00 -13.89
N ARG A 56 -2.76 -3.51 -15.11
CA ARG A 56 -1.75 -3.84 -16.12
C ARG A 56 -1.36 -2.67 -17.04
N HIS A 57 -1.82 -1.46 -16.74
CA HIS A 57 -1.62 -0.30 -17.60
C HIS A 57 -0.14 0.13 -17.67
N GLU A 58 0.37 0.35 -18.89
CA GLU A 58 1.78 0.68 -19.17
C GLU A 58 2.35 1.88 -18.42
N VAL A 59 1.51 2.88 -18.10
CA VAL A 59 1.88 4.07 -17.29
C VAL A 59 2.71 3.72 -16.05
N ARG A 60 2.47 2.57 -15.40
CA ARG A 60 3.20 2.16 -14.19
C ARG A 60 4.65 1.76 -14.42
N ARG A 61 5.08 1.57 -15.66
CA ARG A 61 6.52 1.51 -16.02
C ARG A 61 7.28 2.75 -15.54
N GLU A 62 6.57 3.88 -15.45
CA GLU A 62 7.20 5.18 -15.25
C GLU A 62 6.59 5.98 -14.11
N LEU A 63 5.29 5.83 -13.86
CA LEU A 63 4.51 6.67 -12.95
C LEU A 63 5.18 6.79 -11.58
N TRP A 64 5.51 5.66 -10.96
CA TRP A 64 6.04 5.64 -9.60
C TRP A 64 7.43 6.27 -9.52
N ARG A 65 8.27 6.07 -10.55
CA ARG A 65 9.56 6.76 -10.67
C ARG A 65 9.36 8.26 -10.77
N VAL A 66 8.47 8.71 -11.67
CA VAL A 66 8.18 10.14 -11.87
C VAL A 66 7.65 10.77 -10.59
N LEU A 67 6.73 10.12 -9.89
CA LEU A 67 6.14 10.65 -8.66
C LEU A 67 7.18 10.76 -7.53
N CYS A 68 8.03 9.75 -7.38
CA CYS A 68 9.07 9.70 -6.36
C CYS A 68 10.39 10.41 -6.73
N HIS A 69 10.52 10.94 -7.94
CA HIS A 69 11.79 11.47 -8.44
C HIS A 69 12.30 12.66 -7.61
N SER A 70 13.32 12.44 -6.77
CA SER A 70 13.98 13.48 -6.01
C SER A 70 15.26 13.96 -6.69
N LYS A 71 15.92 14.98 -6.14
CA LYS A 71 17.26 15.40 -6.58
C LYS A 71 18.32 14.30 -6.40
N ASP A 72 18.10 13.39 -5.45
CA ASP A 72 19.03 12.33 -5.06
C ASP A 72 18.67 10.98 -5.72
N TYR A 73 17.75 10.98 -6.71
CA TYR A 73 17.21 9.76 -7.31
C TYR A 73 18.30 8.90 -7.95
N ASP A 74 19.09 9.46 -8.86
CA ASP A 74 20.16 8.72 -9.55
C ASP A 74 21.31 8.34 -8.60
N SER A 75 21.64 9.21 -7.64
CA SER A 75 22.63 8.92 -6.61
C SER A 75 22.18 7.76 -5.71
N SER A 76 20.89 7.68 -5.38
CA SER A 76 20.33 6.57 -4.61
C SER A 76 20.40 5.26 -5.38
N LYS A 77 20.16 5.29 -6.70
CA LYS A 77 20.35 4.11 -7.56
C LYS A 77 21.81 3.65 -7.57
N ALA A 78 22.76 4.58 -7.70
CA ALA A 78 24.18 4.27 -7.67
C ALA A 78 24.60 3.67 -6.31
N LEU A 79 24.15 4.28 -5.20
CA LEU A 79 24.39 3.78 -3.85
C LEU A 79 23.92 2.33 -3.68
N TYR A 80 22.69 2.02 -4.09
CA TYR A 80 22.16 0.66 -3.99
C TYR A 80 22.99 -0.37 -4.74
N ARG A 81 23.50 -0.03 -5.95
CA ARG A 81 24.39 -0.95 -6.69
C ARG A 81 25.67 -1.23 -5.92
N THR A 82 26.31 -0.19 -5.39
CA THR A 82 27.53 -0.32 -4.59
C THR A 82 27.31 -1.23 -3.38
N GLU A 83 26.27 -0.97 -2.58
CA GLU A 83 25.95 -1.75 -1.38
C GLU A 83 25.59 -3.21 -1.70
N LEU A 84 24.86 -3.43 -2.80
CA LEU A 84 24.51 -4.77 -3.23
C LEU A 84 25.76 -5.56 -3.63
N GLU A 85 26.68 -4.94 -4.38
CA GLU A 85 27.95 -5.57 -4.73
C GLU A 85 28.80 -5.86 -3.48
N GLU A 86 28.85 -4.96 -2.51
CA GLU A 86 29.56 -5.16 -1.25
C GLU A 86 28.97 -6.33 -0.45
N THR A 87 27.65 -6.41 -0.35
CA THR A 87 26.94 -7.50 0.33
C THR A 87 27.23 -8.86 -0.34
N VAL A 88 27.34 -8.88 -1.67
CA VAL A 88 27.70 -10.09 -2.41
C VAL A 88 29.17 -10.47 -2.18
N ARG A 89 30.09 -9.49 -2.16
CA ARG A 89 31.52 -9.71 -1.93
C ARG A 89 31.82 -10.19 -0.51
N SER A 90 31.14 -9.67 0.51
CA SER A 90 31.38 -10.00 1.91
C SER A 90 30.89 -11.41 2.30
N GLY A 91 30.07 -12.05 1.46
CA GLY A 91 29.49 -13.35 1.75
C GLY A 91 28.58 -13.35 2.99
N THR A 92 28.12 -12.17 3.42
CA THR A 92 27.27 -12.01 4.60
C THR A 92 26.00 -12.85 4.41
N LYS A 93 25.73 -13.76 5.33
CA LYS A 93 24.50 -14.55 5.31
C LYS A 93 23.32 -13.58 5.36
N SER A 94 22.37 -13.74 4.43
CA SER A 94 21.15 -12.93 4.40
C SER A 94 20.37 -13.19 5.69
N HIS A 95 20.43 -12.25 6.63
CA HIS A 95 19.55 -12.24 7.78
C HIS A 95 18.24 -11.55 7.40
N GLN A 96 17.13 -12.01 7.96
CA GLN A 96 15.86 -11.34 7.78
C GLN A 96 15.93 -9.97 8.46
N PRO A 97 15.51 -8.88 7.80
CA PRO A 97 15.56 -7.55 8.39
C PRO A 97 14.80 -7.50 9.72
N GLN A 98 15.43 -6.97 10.76
CA GLN A 98 14.93 -6.88 12.13
C GLN A 98 13.61 -6.13 12.20
N PHE A 99 13.46 -5.06 11.43
CA PHE A 99 12.21 -4.27 11.42
C PHE A 99 10.98 -5.07 10.97
N LEU A 100 11.15 -6.28 10.42
CA LEU A 100 10.05 -7.19 10.07
C LEU A 100 9.43 -7.91 11.27
N SER A 101 10.12 -7.91 12.42
CA SER A 101 9.63 -8.51 13.67
C SER A 101 8.76 -7.55 14.49
N GLU A 102 8.62 -6.29 14.05
CA GLU A 102 7.91 -5.25 14.77
C GLU A 102 6.38 -5.37 14.68
N GLU A 103 5.67 -4.86 15.69
CA GLU A 103 4.20 -4.86 15.71
C GLU A 103 3.63 -4.12 14.49
N GLY A 104 2.61 -4.69 13.86
CA GLY A 104 1.88 -4.07 12.77
C GLY A 104 2.49 -4.25 11.38
N VAL A 105 3.69 -4.83 11.28
CA VAL A 105 4.30 -5.15 9.99
C VAL A 105 3.41 -6.08 9.18
N VAL A 106 3.16 -5.72 7.93
CA VAL A 106 2.38 -6.56 7.01
C VAL A 106 3.32 -7.28 6.06
N VAL A 107 3.48 -8.59 6.23
CA VAL A 107 4.28 -9.41 5.31
C VAL A 107 3.37 -9.93 4.20
N ASN A 108 3.37 -9.27 3.04
CA ASN A 108 2.66 -9.73 1.85
C ASN A 108 3.52 -9.52 0.59
N ASN A 109 3.77 -10.62 -0.13
CA ASN A 109 4.56 -10.65 -1.36
C ASN A 109 3.76 -10.35 -2.62
N PHE A 110 2.44 -10.21 -2.57
CA PHE A 110 1.59 -9.94 -3.75
C PHE A 110 1.81 -10.90 -4.94
N ASN A 111 2.22 -12.15 -4.67
CA ASN A 111 2.56 -13.13 -5.69
C ASN A 111 3.80 -12.75 -6.53
N LEU A 112 4.77 -12.05 -5.96
CA LEU A 112 6.15 -12.10 -6.46
C LEU A 112 6.58 -13.56 -6.63
N ASN A 113 7.30 -13.85 -7.72
CA ASN A 113 7.89 -15.16 -7.94
C ASN A 113 9.14 -15.35 -7.06
N GLU A 114 9.77 -16.52 -7.11
CA GLU A 114 10.96 -16.83 -6.29
C GLU A 114 12.08 -15.80 -6.48
N GLN A 115 12.34 -15.39 -7.73
CA GLN A 115 13.32 -14.36 -8.04
C GLN A 115 12.93 -13.02 -7.41
N GLY A 116 11.67 -12.61 -7.53
CA GLY A 116 11.14 -11.40 -6.93
C GLY A 116 11.23 -11.40 -5.40
N ALA A 117 10.96 -12.53 -4.75
CA ALA A 117 11.08 -12.69 -3.31
C ALA A 117 12.54 -12.55 -2.84
N VAL A 118 13.50 -13.13 -3.57
CA VAL A 118 14.94 -12.96 -3.27
C VAL A 118 15.36 -11.49 -3.43
N ARG A 119 14.92 -10.83 -4.51
CA ARG A 119 15.22 -9.41 -4.74
C ARG A 119 14.61 -8.51 -3.66
N LEU A 120 13.39 -8.81 -3.21
CA LEU A 120 12.74 -8.10 -2.11
C LEU A 120 13.55 -8.20 -0.81
N LEU A 121 13.99 -9.40 -0.43
CA LEU A 121 14.80 -9.58 0.78
C LEU A 121 16.11 -8.82 0.69
N ARG A 122 16.84 -8.91 -0.43
CA ARG A 122 18.07 -8.15 -0.67
C ARG A 122 17.84 -6.64 -0.55
N LEU A 123 16.79 -6.14 -1.19
CA LEU A 123 16.41 -4.73 -1.14
C LEU A 123 16.18 -4.26 0.31
N LEU A 124 15.41 -5.04 1.09
CA LEU A 124 15.10 -4.70 2.48
C LEU A 124 16.35 -4.79 3.38
N THR A 125 17.25 -5.74 3.15
CA THR A 125 18.53 -5.85 3.87
C THR A 125 19.42 -4.64 3.60
N VAL A 126 19.54 -4.19 2.35
CA VAL A 126 20.32 -2.98 2.02
C VAL A 126 19.69 -1.73 2.66
N ILE A 127 18.35 -1.63 2.67
CA ILE A 127 17.66 -0.52 3.35
C ILE A 127 17.96 -0.52 4.85
N GLU A 128 17.89 -1.68 5.52
CA GLU A 128 18.24 -1.80 6.94
C GLU A 128 19.68 -1.39 7.23
N HIS A 129 20.62 -1.89 6.42
CA HIS A 129 22.03 -1.59 6.60
C HIS A 129 22.32 -0.09 6.50
N LEU A 130 21.73 0.57 5.50
CA LEU A 130 21.92 2.00 5.29
C LEU A 130 21.11 2.89 6.23
N ARG A 131 20.04 2.37 6.83
CA ARG A 131 19.09 3.12 7.66
C ARG A 131 18.86 2.46 9.02
N PRO A 132 19.93 2.24 9.82
CA PRO A 132 19.82 1.57 11.11
C PRO A 132 18.96 2.34 12.13
N GLU A 133 18.68 3.62 11.87
CA GLU A 133 17.77 4.43 12.70
C GLU A 133 16.28 4.08 12.53
N ILE A 134 15.92 3.32 11.49
CA ILE A 134 14.54 2.86 11.28
C ILE A 134 14.26 1.70 12.23
N SER A 135 13.60 2.02 13.34
CA SER A 135 13.22 1.03 14.36
C SER A 135 11.89 0.33 14.07
N SER A 136 11.02 0.89 13.24
CA SER A 136 9.75 0.26 12.84
C SER A 136 9.27 0.83 11.51
N ALA A 137 9.00 -0.01 10.51
CA ALA A 137 8.47 0.44 9.23
C ALA A 137 7.37 -0.50 8.69
N PRO A 138 6.16 -0.49 9.29
CA PRO A 138 5.13 -1.50 9.03
C PRO A 138 4.65 -1.63 7.57
N MET A 139 4.76 -0.54 6.79
CA MET A 139 4.38 -0.48 5.37
C MET A 139 5.54 -0.81 4.42
N LEU A 140 6.78 -0.89 4.89
CA LEU A 140 7.96 -0.97 4.02
C LEU A 140 8.01 -2.27 3.21
N TYR A 141 7.83 -3.42 3.87
CA TYR A 141 7.80 -4.72 3.19
C TYR A 141 6.76 -4.80 2.06
N PRO A 142 5.47 -4.56 2.30
CA PRO A 142 4.46 -4.72 1.25
C PRO A 142 4.56 -3.63 0.19
N LEU A 143 5.06 -2.44 0.53
CA LEU A 143 5.33 -1.39 -0.45
C LEU A 143 6.44 -1.81 -1.42
N CYS A 144 7.58 -2.27 -0.90
CA CYS A 144 8.68 -2.78 -1.73
C CYS A 144 8.23 -3.97 -2.59
N ALA A 145 7.48 -4.92 -2.00
CA ALA A 145 6.94 -6.06 -2.73
C ALA A 145 6.07 -5.62 -3.91
N LEU A 146 5.16 -4.66 -3.67
CA LEU A 146 4.29 -4.10 -4.70
C LEU A 146 5.08 -3.38 -5.80
N MET A 147 6.07 -2.57 -5.43
CA MET A 147 6.92 -1.81 -6.35
C MET A 147 7.74 -2.69 -7.28
N LEU A 148 8.21 -3.85 -6.81
CA LEU A 148 8.97 -4.81 -7.61
C LEU A 148 8.15 -5.46 -8.74
N HIS A 149 6.81 -5.41 -8.71
CA HIS A 149 5.99 -5.81 -9.85
C HIS A 149 6.14 -4.88 -11.05
N TYR A 150 6.50 -3.61 -10.84
CA TYR A 150 6.46 -2.58 -11.88
C TYR A 150 7.83 -1.97 -12.19
N LEU A 151 8.76 -2.01 -11.25
CA LEU A 151 10.07 -1.35 -11.31
C LEU A 151 11.21 -2.31 -10.98
N GLU A 152 12.38 -2.04 -11.54
CA GLU A 152 13.64 -2.71 -11.15
C GLU A 152 14.12 -2.22 -9.78
N ASP A 153 14.94 -3.03 -9.12
CA ASP A 153 15.30 -2.88 -7.71
C ASP A 153 15.89 -1.52 -7.38
N GLU A 154 16.75 -0.97 -8.25
CA GLU A 154 17.39 0.32 -8.00
C GLU A 154 16.37 1.46 -8.05
N ASP A 155 15.39 1.37 -8.95
CA ASP A 155 14.31 2.34 -9.04
C ASP A 155 13.40 2.24 -7.81
N VAL A 156 13.14 1.02 -7.31
CA VAL A 156 12.40 0.81 -6.05
C VAL A 156 13.16 1.42 -4.87
N PHE A 157 14.45 1.13 -4.75
CA PHE A 157 15.29 1.67 -3.69
C PHE A 157 15.29 3.21 -3.69
N ALA A 158 15.50 3.84 -4.85
CA ALA A 158 15.51 5.29 -4.97
C ALA A 158 14.15 5.91 -4.61
N CYS A 159 13.04 5.26 -5.00
CA CYS A 159 11.71 5.67 -4.57
C CYS A 159 11.56 5.58 -3.05
N VAL A 160 11.94 4.45 -2.45
CA VAL A 160 11.81 4.21 -1.01
C VAL A 160 12.69 5.15 -0.20
N GLN A 161 13.93 5.42 -0.62
CA GLN A 161 14.79 6.42 0.02
C GLN A 161 14.11 7.80 0.06
N HIS A 162 13.53 8.23 -1.07
CA HIS A 162 12.75 9.48 -1.10
C HIS A 162 11.59 9.46 -0.09
N LEU A 163 10.84 8.37 -0.01
CA LEU A 163 9.70 8.24 0.91
C LEU A 163 10.13 8.17 2.39
N LEU A 164 11.31 7.62 2.69
CA LEU A 164 11.86 7.54 4.03
C LEU A 164 12.39 8.88 4.54
N VAL A 165 12.96 9.72 3.67
CA VAL A 165 13.47 11.06 4.05
C VAL A 165 12.37 12.14 4.00
N SER A 166 11.33 11.92 3.21
CA SER A 166 10.24 12.89 3.03
C SER A 166 9.22 12.81 4.15
N LYS A 167 8.96 13.95 4.79
CA LYS A 167 7.94 14.04 5.84
C LYS A 167 6.56 13.69 5.29
N GLY A 168 5.84 12.86 6.02
CA GLY A 168 4.44 12.56 5.75
C GLY A 168 4.20 11.36 4.82
N TYR A 169 5.18 10.49 4.59
CA TYR A 169 5.03 9.27 3.79
C TYR A 169 5.07 7.99 4.64
N LEU A 170 6.25 7.54 5.05
CA LEU A 170 6.42 6.33 5.84
C LEU A 170 6.49 6.67 7.33
N MET A 171 5.92 5.78 8.14
CA MET A 171 6.15 5.78 9.59
C MET A 171 7.40 4.94 9.84
N THR A 172 8.34 5.48 10.60
CA THR A 172 9.67 4.91 10.83
C THR A 172 9.96 4.66 12.32
N SER A 173 8.97 4.85 13.21
CA SER A 173 9.10 4.58 14.64
C SER A 173 7.86 3.93 15.28
N PRO A 174 8.02 3.12 16.35
CA PRO A 174 6.92 2.50 17.07
C PRO A 174 5.88 3.49 17.62
N VAL A 175 6.32 4.69 18.00
CA VAL A 175 5.43 5.75 18.50
C VAL A 175 4.51 6.26 17.40
N GLN A 176 5.03 6.48 16.18
CA GLN A 176 4.21 6.87 15.03
C GLN A 176 3.20 5.78 14.70
N TRP A 177 3.63 4.51 14.71
CA TRP A 177 2.75 3.37 14.48
C TRP A 177 1.62 3.30 15.51
N SER A 178 1.97 3.35 16.80
CA SER A 178 0.99 3.31 17.90
C SER A 178 -0.03 4.46 17.80
N ALA A 179 0.44 5.67 17.52
CA ALA A 179 -0.41 6.86 17.37
C ALA A 179 -1.37 6.78 16.15
N SER A 180 -1.02 6.01 15.12
CA SER A 180 -1.81 5.91 13.89
C SER A 180 -3.21 5.33 14.14
N SER A 181 -3.33 4.33 15.02
CA SER A 181 -4.61 3.69 15.37
C SER A 181 -5.55 4.67 16.08
N TYR A 182 -5.02 5.48 17.00
CA TYR A 182 -5.78 6.54 17.68
C TYR A 182 -6.25 7.61 16.68
N THR A 183 -5.36 7.98 15.75
CA THR A 183 -5.68 8.95 14.69
C THR A 183 -6.83 8.45 13.81
N ILE A 184 -6.78 7.20 13.38
CA ILE A 184 -7.85 6.59 12.58
C ILE A 184 -9.16 6.55 13.35
N LEU A 185 -9.16 6.06 14.61
CA LEU A 185 -10.37 6.02 15.44
C LEU A 185 -10.99 7.42 15.61
N SER A 186 -10.17 8.42 15.91
CA SER A 186 -10.59 9.81 16.07
C SER A 186 -11.22 10.36 14.78
N LEU A 187 -10.62 10.07 13.62
CA LEU A 187 -11.16 10.47 12.32
C LEU A 187 -12.45 9.74 11.97
N VAL A 188 -12.58 8.46 12.30
CA VAL A 188 -13.83 7.70 12.15
C VAL A 188 -14.92 8.31 13.03
N LYS A 189 -14.63 8.61 14.30
CA LYS A 189 -15.56 9.27 15.23
C LYS A 189 -16.03 10.62 14.71
N LYS A 190 -15.12 11.43 14.18
CA LYS A 190 -15.40 12.77 13.65
C LYS A 190 -16.17 12.76 12.32
N HIS A 191 -15.75 11.92 11.37
CA HIS A 191 -16.22 12.01 9.99
C HIS A 191 -17.21 10.90 9.58
N LYS A 192 -17.29 9.82 10.35
CA LYS A 192 -18.14 8.64 10.08
C LYS A 192 -18.86 8.21 11.37
N PRO A 193 -19.67 9.07 12.00
CA PRO A 193 -20.28 8.82 13.32
C PRO A 193 -21.14 7.54 13.34
N HIS A 194 -21.79 7.19 12.23
CA HIS A 194 -22.53 5.94 12.13
C HIS A 194 -21.63 4.69 12.18
N ALA A 195 -20.47 4.74 11.53
CA ALA A 195 -19.49 3.65 11.58
C ALA A 195 -18.88 3.52 12.98
N TYR A 196 -18.60 4.65 13.63
CA TYR A 196 -18.17 4.67 15.03
C TYR A 196 -19.23 4.08 15.98
N ALA A 197 -20.51 4.44 15.81
CA ALA A 197 -21.60 3.86 16.60
C ALA A 197 -21.75 2.35 16.36
N MET A 198 -21.60 1.89 15.11
CA MET A 198 -21.56 0.47 14.78
C MET A 198 -20.41 -0.23 15.49
N LEU A 199 -19.21 0.35 15.48
CA LEU A 199 -18.04 -0.19 16.16
C LEU A 199 -18.30 -0.38 17.66
N LYS A 200 -18.80 0.66 18.35
CA LYS A 200 -19.17 0.57 19.77
C LYS A 200 -20.12 -0.57 20.05
N ARG A 201 -21.14 -0.74 19.19
CA ARG A 201 -22.13 -1.81 19.33
C ARG A 201 -21.51 -3.20 19.15
N GLN A 202 -20.60 -3.36 18.19
CA GLN A 202 -19.96 -4.66 17.92
C GLN A 202 -18.97 -5.05 19.01
N VAL A 203 -18.23 -4.08 19.57
CA VAL A 203 -17.27 -4.34 20.65
C VAL A 203 -17.97 -4.43 22.02
N GLY A 204 -19.15 -3.82 22.16
CA GLY A 204 -19.91 -3.80 23.42
C GLY A 204 -19.40 -2.77 24.44
N THR A 205 -18.63 -1.77 24.01
CA THR A 205 -18.09 -0.71 24.88
C THR A 205 -18.09 0.65 24.19
N ALA A 206 -18.10 1.72 24.99
CA ALA A 206 -17.90 3.10 24.55
C ALA A 206 -16.50 3.64 24.90
N ASP A 207 -15.65 2.83 25.54
CA ASP A 207 -14.29 3.20 25.92
C ASP A 207 -13.34 3.23 24.71
N ASP A 208 -12.89 4.42 24.34
CA ASP A 208 -11.97 4.64 23.20
C ASP A 208 -10.62 3.91 23.37
N SER A 209 -10.17 3.66 24.62
CA SER A 209 -8.93 2.92 24.90
C SER A 209 -9.02 1.43 24.55
N ILE A 210 -10.23 0.89 24.53
CA ILE A 210 -10.52 -0.47 24.07
C ILE A 210 -10.80 -0.46 22.56
N LEU A 211 -11.61 0.49 22.09
CA LEU A 211 -11.98 0.58 20.67
C LEU A 211 -10.76 0.76 19.76
N VAL A 212 -9.72 1.49 20.20
CA VAL A 212 -8.51 1.69 19.41
C VAL A 212 -7.78 0.37 19.08
N LYS A 213 -7.92 -0.66 19.92
CA LYS A 213 -7.34 -1.98 19.67
C LYS A 213 -7.88 -2.61 18.37
N THR A 214 -9.14 -2.30 18.02
CA THR A 214 -9.75 -2.73 16.75
C THR A 214 -9.15 -2.05 15.53
N MET A 215 -8.35 -1.00 15.70
CA MET A 215 -7.72 -0.25 14.61
C MET A 215 -6.24 -0.59 14.45
N ARG A 216 -5.66 -1.47 15.27
CA ARG A 216 -4.22 -1.78 15.25
C ARG A 216 -3.79 -2.37 13.91
N ASP A 217 -4.55 -3.32 13.37
CA ASP A 217 -4.15 -4.02 12.15
C ASP A 217 -4.56 -3.30 10.86
N TRP A 218 -4.76 -1.98 10.89
CA TRP A 218 -5.37 -1.24 9.78
C TRP A 218 -4.61 -1.32 8.45
N LEU A 219 -3.28 -1.48 8.50
CA LEU A 219 -2.46 -1.71 7.32
C LEU A 219 -2.77 -3.07 6.68
N SER A 220 -3.04 -4.10 7.47
CA SER A 220 -3.36 -5.44 6.97
C SER A 220 -4.66 -5.43 6.17
N TRP A 221 -5.63 -4.59 6.55
CA TRP A 221 -6.88 -4.46 5.79
C TRP A 221 -6.64 -3.98 4.37
N ILE A 222 -5.60 -3.15 4.17
CA ILE A 222 -5.23 -2.61 2.87
C ILE A 222 -4.34 -3.62 2.15
N PHE A 223 -3.18 -3.95 2.71
CA PHE A 223 -2.14 -4.71 2.03
C PHE A 223 -2.39 -6.21 1.99
N SER A 224 -3.24 -6.76 2.87
CA SER A 224 -3.60 -8.18 2.85
C SER A 224 -5.09 -8.42 2.63
N GLY A 225 -5.94 -7.43 2.94
CA GLY A 225 -7.40 -7.56 2.82
C GLY A 225 -7.98 -7.13 1.47
N LEU A 226 -7.35 -6.18 0.76
CA LEU A 226 -7.87 -5.71 -0.52
C LEU A 226 -7.27 -6.49 -1.70
N PRO A 227 -8.03 -6.65 -2.80
CA PRO A 227 -7.48 -7.18 -4.04
C PRO A 227 -6.29 -6.34 -4.53
N PHE A 228 -5.28 -6.99 -5.12
CA PHE A 228 -4.06 -6.35 -5.65
C PHE A 228 -4.37 -5.09 -6.50
N THR A 229 -5.41 -5.15 -7.33
CA THR A 229 -5.86 -4.02 -8.16
C THR A 229 -6.19 -2.75 -7.37
N HIS A 230 -6.78 -2.90 -6.18
CA HIS A 230 -7.15 -1.78 -5.32
C HIS A 230 -5.93 -1.23 -4.59
N VAL A 231 -5.04 -2.11 -4.11
CA VAL A 231 -3.79 -1.71 -3.45
C VAL A 231 -2.93 -0.87 -4.39
N VAL A 232 -2.78 -1.30 -5.65
CA VAL A 232 -2.07 -0.56 -6.68
C VAL A 232 -2.64 0.85 -6.88
N ARG A 233 -3.97 1.01 -6.95
CA ARG A 233 -4.61 2.33 -7.08
C ARG A 233 -4.46 3.20 -5.83
N ILE A 234 -4.44 2.59 -4.64
CA ILE A 234 -4.15 3.31 -3.39
C ILE A 234 -2.71 3.83 -3.43
N ILE A 235 -1.75 3.01 -3.87
CA ILE A 235 -0.34 3.41 -3.96
C ILE A 235 -0.12 4.51 -4.99
N ASP A 236 -0.75 4.45 -6.17
CA ASP A 236 -0.70 5.54 -7.13
C ASP A 236 -1.04 6.90 -6.48
N CYS A 237 -2.10 6.97 -5.66
CA CYS A 237 -2.50 8.19 -4.97
C CYS A 237 -1.61 8.53 -3.75
N TYR A 238 -1.17 7.51 -3.01
CA TYR A 238 -0.25 7.68 -1.88
C TYR A 238 1.06 8.35 -2.30
N LEU A 239 1.62 8.00 -3.45
CA LEU A 239 2.87 8.61 -3.95
C LEU A 239 2.74 10.10 -4.31
N VAL A 240 1.51 10.63 -4.38
CA VAL A 240 1.26 12.07 -4.60
C VAL A 240 0.89 12.79 -3.31
N GLU A 241 0.12 12.14 -2.44
CA GLU A 241 -0.52 12.77 -1.29
C GLU A 241 0.07 12.40 0.08
N GLY A 242 0.93 11.40 0.10
CA GLY A 242 1.51 10.82 1.30
C GLY A 242 0.52 10.04 2.15
N HIS A 243 0.93 9.81 3.40
CA HIS A 243 0.30 8.94 4.39
C HIS A 243 -1.19 9.22 4.60
N LYS A 244 -1.61 10.49 4.48
CA LYS A 244 -3.01 10.91 4.61
C LYS A 244 -3.94 10.14 3.67
N PHE A 245 -3.48 9.75 2.48
CA PHE A 245 -4.30 8.98 1.55
C PHE A 245 -4.55 7.55 2.05
N VAL A 246 -3.53 6.90 2.58
CA VAL A 246 -3.63 5.55 3.14
C VAL A 246 -4.51 5.55 4.39
N THR A 247 -4.40 6.59 5.24
CA THR A 247 -5.34 6.80 6.35
C THR A 247 -6.79 6.93 5.87
N ARG A 248 -7.04 7.65 4.77
CA ARG A 248 -8.40 7.74 4.18
C ARG A 248 -8.90 6.40 3.66
N ALA A 249 -8.03 5.58 3.07
CA ALA A 249 -8.38 4.23 2.64
C ALA A 249 -8.80 3.36 3.84
N ALA A 250 -8.07 3.40 4.95
CA ALA A 250 -8.43 2.70 6.19
C ALA A 250 -9.82 3.14 6.72
N ILE A 251 -10.07 4.45 6.79
CA ILE A 251 -11.38 5.01 7.20
C ILE A 251 -12.49 4.56 6.24
N ALA A 252 -12.21 4.51 4.94
CA ALA A 252 -13.18 4.06 3.94
C ALA A 252 -13.53 2.58 4.12
N ILE A 253 -12.55 1.72 4.43
CA ILE A 253 -12.79 0.31 4.76
C ILE A 253 -13.73 0.18 5.96
N VAL A 254 -13.46 0.88 7.06
CA VAL A 254 -14.32 0.89 8.25
C VAL A 254 -15.74 1.38 7.93
N TYR A 255 -15.85 2.42 7.10
CA TYR A 255 -17.14 2.94 6.66
C TYR A 255 -17.94 1.93 5.82
N ILE A 256 -17.30 1.27 4.85
CA ILE A 256 -17.92 0.25 3.99
C ILE A 256 -18.35 -0.96 4.82
N TRP A 257 -17.50 -1.40 5.75
CA TRP A 257 -17.83 -2.46 6.71
C TRP A 257 -19.09 -2.13 7.51
N ALA A 258 -19.14 -0.93 8.12
CA ALA A 258 -20.28 -0.54 8.93
C ALA A 258 -21.59 -0.46 8.12
N LYS A 259 -21.51 0.01 6.86
CA LYS A 259 -22.65 0.00 5.94
C LYS A 259 -23.12 -1.43 5.64
N SER A 260 -22.18 -2.32 5.37
CA SER A 260 -22.48 -3.75 5.10
C SER A 260 -23.15 -4.44 6.29
N MET A 261 -22.67 -4.17 7.51
CA MET A 261 -23.29 -4.70 8.75
C MET A 261 -24.73 -4.22 8.95
N LYS A 262 -25.03 -2.96 8.59
CA LYS A 262 -26.39 -2.43 8.64
C LYS A 262 -27.30 -3.16 7.65
N ASP A 263 -26.82 -3.39 6.44
CA ASP A 263 -27.59 -4.06 5.39
C ASP A 263 -27.89 -5.53 5.75
N ILE A 264 -26.89 -6.25 6.29
CA ILE A 264 -27.07 -7.62 6.81
C ILE A 264 -28.12 -7.65 7.92
N SER A 265 -28.03 -6.76 8.91
CA SER A 265 -28.99 -6.68 10.01
C SER A 265 -30.43 -6.46 9.50
N ARG A 266 -30.60 -5.63 8.46
CA ARG A 266 -31.90 -5.39 7.83
C ARG A 266 -32.44 -6.63 7.11
N ILE A 267 -31.58 -7.39 6.44
CA ILE A 267 -31.97 -8.64 5.76
C ILE A 267 -32.41 -9.69 6.78
N VAL A 268 -31.61 -9.91 7.84
CA VAL A 268 -31.93 -10.86 8.92
C VAL A 268 -33.26 -10.50 9.57
N HIS A 269 -33.50 -9.22 9.88
CA HIS A 269 -34.76 -8.78 10.45
C HIS A 269 -35.96 -9.08 9.53
N LYS A 270 -35.85 -8.82 8.22
CA LYS A 270 -36.89 -9.16 7.25
C LYS A 270 -37.16 -10.67 7.22
N MET A 271 -36.11 -11.50 7.25
CA MET A 271 -36.26 -12.97 7.27
C MET A 271 -37.00 -13.46 8.52
N ILE A 272 -36.68 -12.90 9.70
CA ILE A 272 -37.39 -13.20 10.95
C ILE A 272 -38.87 -12.79 10.85
N CYS A 273 -39.16 -11.59 10.36
CA CYS A 273 -40.54 -11.13 10.17
C CYS A 273 -41.33 -12.04 9.21
N MET A 274 -40.73 -12.48 8.10
CA MET A 274 -41.36 -13.41 7.16
C MET A 274 -41.60 -14.79 7.79
N ALA A 275 -40.64 -15.31 8.56
CA ALA A 275 -40.78 -16.58 9.26
C ALA A 275 -41.86 -16.55 10.36
N ASN A 276 -42.07 -15.40 11.00
CA ASN A 276 -43.11 -15.24 12.00
C ASN A 276 -44.50 -15.07 11.37
N ARG A 277 -44.62 -14.46 10.18
CA ARG A 277 -45.90 -14.40 9.46
C ARG A 277 -46.39 -15.77 9.01
N ARG A 278 -45.50 -16.60 8.45
CA ARG A 278 -45.81 -17.99 8.04
C ARG A 278 -46.17 -18.95 9.18
N ARG A 279 -45.91 -18.57 10.44
CA ARG A 279 -46.30 -19.37 11.62
C ARG A 279 -47.66 -18.96 12.20
N ASN A 280 -48.20 -17.83 11.77
CA ASN A 280 -49.47 -17.28 12.24
C ASN A 280 -50.58 -17.38 11.18
N GLU A 281 -50.30 -18.05 10.05
CA GLU A 281 -51.22 -18.47 9.00
C GLU A 281 -51.38 -20.00 9.09
#